data_AF-A0A2E5FJ38-F1
#
_entry.id   AF-A0A2E5FJ38-F1
#
_cell.length_a   1.000
_cell.length_b   1.000
_cell.length_c   1.000
_cell.angle_alpha   90.00
_cell.angle_beta   90.00
_cell.angle_gamma   90.00
#
_symmetry.space_group_name_H-M   'P 1'
#
loop_
_entity.id
_entity.type
_entity.pdbx_description
1 polymer ?
#
loop_
_entity_poly.entity_id
_entity_poly.type
_entity_poly.pdbx_seq_one_letter_code
_entity_poly.pdbx_strand_id
1 'polypeptide(L)'
;MDCWDCRRFQTKPRWINWARNYNVIIGRVVGETVSTKKHPSHEGLKLLIVAPADLQGEPLESVTPLVAVDPMDAGLGDQVLLAMDGWTAMTAMDLPGSPIDAAVIGVIDHIDVSRDLVP
;
A
#
# COMPACT_ATOMS: atom_id res chain seq x y z
N MET A 1 -18.54 1.06 25.81
CA MET A 1 -18.70 0.56 24.43
C MET A 1 -17.93 1.49 23.50
N ASP A 2 -16.63 1.62 23.74
CA ASP A 2 -15.71 2.45 22.96
C ASP A 2 -14.60 1.51 22.49
N CYS A 3 -14.83 0.81 21.38
CA CYS A 3 -13.93 -0.26 20.91
C CYS A 3 -13.28 0.05 19.54
N TRP A 4 -13.28 1.32 19.14
CA TRP A 4 -12.67 1.78 17.88
C TRP A 4 -11.86 3.07 18.10
N ASP A 5 -10.91 3.05 19.03
CA ASP A 5 -9.85 4.07 19.05
C ASP A 5 -8.63 3.52 18.30
N CYS A 6 -8.56 3.84 17.00
CA CYS A 6 -7.42 3.51 16.11
C CYS A 6 -6.06 4.04 16.60
N ARG A 7 -6.01 4.85 17.67
CA ARG A 7 -4.78 5.42 18.21
C ARG A 7 -3.97 4.46 19.09
N ARG A 8 -4.57 3.36 19.59
CA ARG A 8 -3.89 2.47 20.56
C ARG A 8 -3.02 1.37 19.96
N PHE A 9 -3.13 1.10 18.66
CA PHE A 9 -2.37 0.02 17.97
C PHE A 9 -1.27 0.56 17.05
N GLN A 10 -0.73 1.73 17.38
CA GLN A 10 0.34 2.39 16.63
C GLN A 10 1.65 2.35 17.41
N THR A 11 2.21 1.16 17.66
CA THR A 11 3.66 1.05 17.95
C THR A 11 4.42 1.27 16.63
N LYS A 12 4.48 2.52 16.16
CA LYS A 12 5.01 2.85 14.84
C LYS A 12 6.55 2.75 14.82
N PRO A 13 7.14 2.11 13.81
CA PRO A 13 8.58 2.06 13.63
C PRO A 13 9.19 3.47 13.53
N ARG A 14 10.34 3.70 14.18
CA ARG A 14 11.05 4.99 14.24
C ARG A 14 11.56 5.54 12.90
N TRP A 15 11.42 4.79 11.81
CA TRP A 15 11.86 5.22 10.47
C TRP A 15 10.74 5.90 9.66
N ILE A 16 9.48 5.86 10.12
CA ILE A 16 8.38 6.62 9.51
C ILE A 16 8.35 8.02 10.13
N ASN A 17 8.93 9.00 9.42
CA ASN A 17 8.93 10.40 9.83
C ASN A 17 7.60 11.05 9.43
N TRP A 18 6.64 11.08 10.36
CA TRP A 18 5.25 11.51 10.19
C TRP A 18 5.05 13.03 9.96
N ALA A 19 6.14 13.78 9.76
CA ALA A 19 6.09 15.21 9.43
C ALA A 19 5.78 15.50 7.94
N ARG A 20 5.61 14.48 7.09
CA ARG A 20 5.19 14.62 5.69
C ARG A 20 3.89 13.86 5.46
N ASN A 21 2.83 14.61 5.29
CA ASN A 21 1.46 14.15 5.11
C ASN A 21 1.26 13.69 3.65
N TYR A 22 1.72 12.50 3.30
CA TYR A 22 1.38 11.83 2.03
C TYR A 22 1.10 10.35 2.30
N ASN A 23 -0.19 9.99 2.33
CA ASN A 23 -0.69 8.63 2.65
C ASN A 23 -0.55 7.63 1.48
N VAL A 24 0.28 7.97 0.49
CA VAL A 24 0.42 7.24 -0.77
C VAL A 24 1.90 7.17 -1.16
N ILE A 25 2.36 5.98 -1.54
CA ILE A 25 3.75 5.74 -1.97
C ILE A 25 3.80 5.05 -3.32
N ILE A 26 4.95 5.11 -3.99
CA ILE A 26 5.25 4.31 -5.18
C ILE A 26 5.83 2.97 -4.71
N GLY A 27 5.39 1.90 -5.36
CA GLY A 27 5.90 0.56 -5.11
C GLY A 27 5.99 -0.24 -6.39
N ARG A 28 6.65 -1.38 -6.30
CA ARG A 28 6.73 -2.39 -7.35
C ARG A 28 6.20 -3.71 -6.83
N VAL A 29 5.37 -4.37 -7.63
CA VAL A 29 4.84 -5.69 -7.28
C VAL A 29 5.95 -6.72 -7.41
N VAL A 30 6.32 -7.35 -6.29
CA VAL A 30 7.38 -8.37 -6.23
C VAL A 30 6.83 -9.79 -6.11
N GLY A 31 5.54 -9.94 -5.87
CA GLY A 31 4.90 -11.25 -5.78
C GLY A 31 3.40 -11.17 -5.53
N GLU A 32 2.78 -12.33 -5.50
CA GLU A 32 1.40 -12.53 -5.08
C GLU A 32 1.39 -13.47 -3.86
N THR A 33 0.43 -13.28 -2.97
CA THR A 33 0.24 -14.17 -1.82
C THR A 33 -1.20 -14.64 -1.73
N VAL A 34 -1.39 -15.83 -1.20
CA VAL A 34 -2.72 -16.44 -1.01
C VAL A 34 -2.85 -16.89 0.43
N SER A 35 -4.03 -16.66 1.02
CA SER A 35 -4.39 -17.20 2.32
C SER A 35 -5.72 -17.95 2.25
N THR A 36 -5.74 -19.15 2.82
CA THR A 36 -6.93 -20.01 2.97
C THR A 36 -7.74 -19.68 4.23
N LYS A 37 -7.13 -19.01 5.22
CA LYS A 37 -7.78 -18.54 6.45
C LYS A 37 -7.60 -17.04 6.57
N LYS A 38 -8.66 -16.29 6.31
CA LYS A 38 -8.66 -14.82 6.28
C LYS A 38 -9.98 -14.27 6.79
N HIS A 39 -10.01 -12.98 7.08
CA HIS A 39 -11.24 -12.30 7.45
C HIS A 39 -12.26 -12.41 6.28
N PRO A 40 -13.57 -12.57 6.54
CA PRO A 40 -14.57 -12.73 5.47
C PRO A 40 -14.53 -11.62 4.41
N SER A 41 -14.18 -10.39 4.81
CA SER A 41 -14.04 -9.27 3.88
C SER A 41 -12.86 -9.40 2.89
N HIS A 42 -11.94 -10.34 3.10
CA HIS A 42 -10.79 -10.59 2.20
C HIS A 42 -11.03 -11.82 1.29
N GLU A 43 -12.22 -12.41 1.32
CA GLU A 43 -12.61 -13.47 0.41
C GLU A 43 -12.75 -12.93 -1.02
N GLY A 44 -12.23 -13.67 -2.00
CA GLY A 44 -12.23 -13.25 -3.41
C GLY A 44 -11.27 -12.11 -3.77
N LEU A 45 -10.61 -11.47 -2.79
CA LEU A 45 -9.65 -10.39 -3.05
C LEU A 45 -8.26 -10.93 -3.41
N LYS A 46 -7.63 -10.26 -4.38
CA LYS A 46 -6.24 -10.48 -4.81
C LYS A 46 -5.28 -9.77 -3.85
N LEU A 47 -4.26 -10.47 -3.37
CA LEU A 47 -3.27 -9.96 -2.42
C LEU A 47 -1.88 -9.94 -3.06
N LEU A 48 -1.30 -8.76 -3.18
CA LEU A 48 0.01 -8.55 -3.77
C LEU A 48 1.05 -8.26 -2.69
N ILE A 49 2.28 -8.72 -2.93
CA ILE A 49 3.46 -8.30 -2.20
C ILE A 49 4.07 -7.14 -2.97
N VAL A 50 4.11 -5.97 -2.35
CA VAL A 50 4.59 -4.72 -2.97
C VAL A 50 5.80 -4.21 -2.20
N ALA A 51 6.93 -4.06 -2.89
CA ALA A 51 8.11 -3.43 -2.34
C ALA A 51 8.06 -1.92 -2.62
N PRO A 52 8.25 -1.03 -1.63
CA PRO A 52 8.40 0.39 -1.88
C PRO A 52 9.53 0.65 -2.87
N ALA A 53 9.31 1.55 -3.83
CA ALA A 53 10.23 1.79 -4.94
C ALA A 53 10.61 3.27 -5.03
N ASP A 54 11.76 3.54 -5.65
CA ASP A 54 12.18 4.89 -6.01
C ASP A 54 11.44 5.43 -7.25
N LEU A 55 11.78 6.66 -7.68
CA LEU A 55 11.19 7.29 -8.86
C LEU A 55 11.59 6.59 -10.17
N GLN A 56 12.63 5.75 -10.13
CA GLN A 56 13.10 4.95 -11.25
C GLN A 56 12.38 3.59 -11.31
N GLY A 57 11.58 3.26 -10.29
CA GLY A 57 10.85 1.99 -10.20
C GLY A 57 11.65 0.86 -9.59
N GLU A 58 12.84 1.13 -9.07
CA GLU A 58 13.65 0.11 -8.42
C GLU A 58 13.22 -0.07 -6.95
N PRO A 59 13.03 -1.32 -6.49
CA PRO A 59 12.71 -1.59 -5.10
C PRO A 59 13.78 -1.06 -4.14
N LEU A 60 13.35 -0.39 -3.09
CA LEU A 60 14.22 0.05 -2.01
C LEU A 60 14.57 -1.15 -1.13
N GLU A 61 15.75 -1.76 -1.33
CA GLU A 61 16.18 -2.97 -0.61
C GLU A 61 16.20 -2.82 0.93
N SER A 62 16.32 -1.59 1.43
CA SER A 62 16.32 -1.30 2.86
C SER A 62 14.93 -1.27 3.50
N VAL A 63 13.86 -1.37 2.70
CA VAL A 63 12.48 -1.25 3.16
C VAL A 63 11.75 -2.58 2.99
N THR A 64 11.10 -3.03 4.07
CA THR A 64 10.34 -4.28 4.07
C THR A 64 9.15 -4.21 3.11
N PRO A 65 8.95 -5.20 2.23
CA PRO A 65 7.75 -5.30 1.40
C PRO A 65 6.47 -5.40 2.22
N LEU A 66 5.38 -4.90 1.65
CA LEU A 66 4.05 -4.82 2.25
C LEU A 66 3.09 -5.76 1.52
N VAL A 67 2.05 -6.22 2.20
CA VAL A 67 0.93 -6.91 1.54
C VAL A 67 -0.16 -5.89 1.27
N ALA A 68 -0.62 -5.82 0.04
CA ALA A 68 -1.64 -4.89 -0.40
C ALA A 68 -2.78 -5.62 -1.10
N VAL A 69 -4.00 -5.13 -0.91
CA VAL A 69 -5.15 -5.59 -1.70
C VAL A 69 -5.11 -4.91 -3.07
N ASP A 70 -5.36 -5.68 -4.12
CA ASP A 70 -5.34 -5.18 -5.49
C ASP A 70 -6.71 -5.30 -6.19
N PRO A 71 -7.38 -4.17 -6.51
CA PRO A 71 -8.56 -4.14 -7.36
C PRO A 71 -8.22 -3.83 -8.84
N MET A 72 -6.99 -3.42 -9.14
CA MET A 72 -6.59 -2.88 -10.45
C MET A 72 -5.93 -3.94 -11.35
N ASP A 73 -5.93 -5.18 -10.91
CA ASP A 73 -5.34 -6.33 -11.59
C ASP A 73 -3.86 -6.12 -11.97
N ALA A 74 -3.09 -5.52 -11.05
CA ALA A 74 -1.65 -5.35 -11.20
C ALA A 74 -0.93 -6.72 -11.19
N GLY A 75 0.04 -6.87 -12.08
CA GLY A 75 0.84 -8.06 -12.27
C GLY A 75 2.20 -7.99 -11.58
N LEU A 76 2.93 -9.10 -11.60
CA LEU A 76 4.30 -9.18 -11.14
C LEU A 76 5.20 -8.22 -11.94
N GLY A 77 5.94 -7.36 -11.25
CA GLY A 77 6.88 -6.41 -11.85
C GLY A 77 6.28 -5.04 -12.15
N ASP A 78 4.96 -4.87 -12.05
CA ASP A 78 4.29 -3.60 -12.31
C ASP A 78 4.63 -2.55 -11.25
N GLN A 79 4.75 -1.31 -11.70
CA GLN A 79 4.84 -0.15 -10.82
C GLN A 79 3.44 0.27 -10.40
N VAL A 80 3.22 0.45 -9.11
CA VAL A 80 1.92 0.71 -8.54
C VAL A 80 1.96 1.86 -7.55
N LEU A 81 0.82 2.53 -7.44
CA LEU A 81 0.56 3.54 -6.43
C LEU A 81 -0.16 2.88 -5.26
N LEU A 82 0.44 2.94 -4.07
CA LEU A 82 -0.02 2.23 -2.89
C LEU A 82 -0.54 3.21 -1.83
N ALA A 83 -1.79 3.07 -1.43
CA ALA A 83 -2.33 3.75 -0.25
C ALA A 83 -1.95 2.96 1.02
N MET A 84 -1.42 3.63 2.03
CA MET A 84 -0.96 3.03 3.30
C MET A 84 -1.79 3.46 4.51
N ASP A 85 -2.95 4.05 4.27
CA ASP A 85 -3.88 4.45 5.31
C ASP A 85 -5.14 3.60 5.22
N GLY A 86 -5.55 3.06 6.36
CA GLY A 86 -6.68 2.14 6.42
C GLY A 86 -7.93 2.76 5.83
N TRP A 87 -8.30 3.98 6.22
CA TRP A 87 -9.51 4.64 5.71
C TRP A 87 -9.49 4.75 4.17
N THR A 88 -8.38 5.23 3.62
CA THR A 88 -8.20 5.37 2.18
C THR A 88 -8.26 4.01 1.47
N ALA A 89 -7.63 2.99 2.05
CA ALA A 89 -7.56 1.65 1.47
C ALA A 89 -8.92 0.94 1.43
N MET A 90 -9.69 0.94 2.53
CA MET A 90 -11.04 0.34 2.53
C MET A 90 -12.04 1.14 1.68
N THR A 91 -11.91 2.46 1.60
CA THR A 91 -12.72 3.26 0.66
C THR A 91 -12.37 2.93 -0.80
N ALA A 92 -11.09 2.77 -1.14
CA ALA A 92 -10.68 2.38 -2.49
C ALA A 92 -11.21 1.00 -2.89
N MET A 93 -11.39 0.09 -1.93
CA MET A 93 -11.95 -1.24 -2.17
C MET A 93 -13.49 -1.29 -2.08
N ASP A 94 -14.17 -0.19 -1.75
CA ASP A 94 -15.61 -0.16 -1.41
C ASP A 94 -16.02 -1.17 -0.31
N LEU A 95 -15.13 -1.35 0.69
CA LEU A 95 -15.30 -2.30 1.79
C LEU A 95 -15.21 -1.60 3.15
N PRO A 96 -16.22 -0.80 3.54
CA PRO A 96 -16.17 -0.02 4.78
C PRO A 96 -16.06 -0.93 6.02
N GLY A 97 -15.11 -0.63 6.90
CA GLY A 97 -14.88 -1.39 8.13
C GLY A 97 -14.11 -2.70 7.94
N SER A 98 -13.66 -3.00 6.72
CA SER A 98 -12.73 -4.11 6.47
C SER A 98 -11.35 -3.81 7.07
N PRO A 99 -10.66 -4.79 7.67
CA PRO A 99 -9.31 -4.62 8.20
C PRO A 99 -8.26 -4.59 7.08
N ILE A 100 -8.34 -3.58 6.21
CA ILE A 100 -7.39 -3.32 5.11
C ILE A 100 -6.62 -2.06 5.47
N ASP A 101 -5.30 -2.17 5.58
CA ASP A 101 -4.38 -1.07 5.89
C ASP A 101 -3.52 -0.64 4.68
N ALA A 102 -3.49 -1.47 3.63
CA ALA A 102 -2.83 -1.15 2.37
C ALA A 102 -3.61 -1.64 1.14
N ALA A 103 -3.73 -0.78 0.14
CA ALA A 103 -4.37 -1.12 -1.13
C ALA A 103 -3.68 -0.45 -2.33
N VAL A 104 -3.62 -1.17 -3.44
CA VAL A 104 -3.22 -0.63 -4.74
C VAL A 104 -4.36 0.25 -5.25
N ILE A 105 -4.05 1.52 -5.51
CA ILE A 105 -5.03 2.50 -5.99
C ILE A 105 -4.84 2.84 -7.46
N GLY A 106 -3.73 2.43 -8.08
CA GLY A 106 -3.48 2.61 -9.50
C GLY A 106 -2.18 1.94 -9.96
N VAL A 107 -2.12 1.62 -11.25
CA VAL A 107 -0.91 1.19 -11.95
C VAL A 107 -0.27 2.41 -12.60
N ILE A 108 1.06 2.52 -12.52
CA ILE A 108 1.82 3.67 -12.99
C ILE A 108 2.32 3.41 -14.40
N ASP A 109 1.85 4.20 -15.38
CA ASP A 109 2.34 4.12 -16.76
C ASP A 109 3.65 4.90 -16.97
N HIS A 110 3.76 6.08 -16.36
CA HIS A 110 4.92 6.96 -16.52
C HIS A 110 5.08 7.91 -15.32
N ILE A 111 6.33 8.17 -14.93
CA ILE A 111 6.68 9.16 -13.91
C ILE A 111 7.46 10.28 -14.58
N ASP A 112 6.90 11.48 -14.61
CA ASP A 112 7.60 12.68 -15.08
C ASP A 112 8.10 13.48 -13.87
N VAL A 113 9.40 13.74 -13.84
CA VAL A 113 10.06 14.48 -12.77
C VAL A 113 10.66 15.75 -13.37
N SER A 114 10.06 16.90 -13.06
CA SER A 114 10.62 18.19 -13.46
C SER A 114 12.01 18.37 -12.85
N ARG A 115 12.96 18.85 -13.68
CA ARG A 115 14.36 19.09 -13.27
C ARG A 115 14.49 20.09 -12.12
N ASP A 116 13.49 20.93 -11.89
CA ASP A 116 13.47 21.92 -10.81
C ASP A 116 13.20 21.31 -9.42
N LEU A 117 12.81 20.02 -9.37
CA LEU A 117 12.40 19.31 -8.15
C LEU A 117 13.41 18.26 -7.67
N VAL A 118 14.50 18.04 -8.42
CA VAL A 118 15.60 17.16 -8.02
C VAL A 118 16.77 18.03 -7.56
N PRO A 119 17.19 17.98 -6.28
CA PRO A 119 18.29 18.77 -5.75
C PRO A 119 19.66 18.44 -6.37
#